data_AF-A0ABD2JHG6-F1
#
_entry.id   AF-A0ABD2JHG6-F1
#
_cell.length_a   1.000
_cell.length_b   1.000
_cell.length_c   1.000
_cell.angle_alpha   90.00
_cell.angle_beta   90.00
_cell.angle_gamma   90.00
#
_symmetry.space_group_name_H-M   'P 1'
#
loop_
_entity.id
_entity.type
_entity.pdbx_description
1 polymer ?
#
loop_
_entity_poly.entity_id
_entity_poly.type
_entity_poly.pdbx_seq_one_letter_code
_entity_poly.pdbx_strand_id
1 'polypeptide(L)'
;MQFNTNRFKAFPELLKLTTLLTSVLVMLSLGSAVYEPPGTTFVWITAVLALITDCLSVLALGFETESALFRPDSMIGWPLIECVFSSFFAINYFIAIWLCINSKVFAVFDSSMPYSLAATFSLAAFVQYVLNVLVYVRIWATDQRRQSQEINPSRHGYTNYGAP
;
A
#
# COMPACT_ATOMS: atom_id res chain seq x y z
N MET A 1 15.14 -19.59 5.94
CA MET A 1 14.21 -18.70 6.66
C MET A 1 12.82 -19.32 6.57
N GLN A 2 12.11 -19.47 7.69
CA GLN A 2 10.73 -19.96 7.69
C GLN A 2 9.79 -18.77 7.44
N PHE A 3 8.77 -18.96 6.59
CA PHE A 3 7.78 -17.92 6.28
C PHE A 3 6.78 -17.79 7.43
N ASN A 4 6.71 -16.63 8.07
CA ASN A 4 5.88 -16.42 9.27
C ASN A 4 4.46 -15.99 8.88
N THR A 5 3.54 -16.95 8.73
CA THR A 5 2.14 -16.69 8.35
C THR A 5 1.31 -15.99 9.43
N ASN A 6 1.77 -15.96 10.68
CA ASN A 6 1.02 -15.37 11.78
C ASN A 6 0.98 -13.84 11.71
N ARG A 7 1.94 -13.20 11.04
CA ARG A 7 1.98 -11.74 10.93
C ARG A 7 0.82 -11.17 10.08
N PHE A 8 0.40 -11.91 9.05
CA PHE A 8 -0.72 -11.56 8.18
C PHE A 8 -2.12 -11.64 8.83
N LYS A 9 -2.22 -12.16 10.06
CA LYS A 9 -3.48 -12.16 10.81
C LYS A 9 -3.77 -10.81 11.49
N ALA A 10 -2.77 -9.95 11.58
CA ALA A 10 -2.87 -8.64 12.21
C ALA A 10 -3.00 -7.52 11.16
N PHE A 11 -3.74 -6.48 11.53
CA PHE A 11 -3.73 -5.21 10.79
C PHE A 11 -2.42 -4.47 11.08
N PRO A 12 -1.71 -3.88 10.10
CA PRO A 12 -2.12 -3.57 8.71
C PRO A 12 -1.75 -4.63 7.65
N GLU A 13 -1.06 -5.70 8.00
CA GLU A 13 -0.52 -6.66 7.03
C GLU A 13 -1.61 -7.43 6.27
N LEU A 14 -2.76 -7.68 6.92
CA LEU A 14 -3.97 -8.21 6.28
C LEU A 14 -4.44 -7.32 5.11
N LEU A 15 -4.30 -6.00 5.22
CA LEU A 15 -4.76 -5.06 4.20
C LEU A 15 -3.94 -5.19 2.91
N LYS A 16 -2.64 -5.53 3.00
CA LYS A 16 -1.78 -5.80 1.84
C LYS A 16 -2.17 -7.07 1.07
N LEU A 17 -2.66 -8.10 1.77
CA LEU A 17 -3.21 -9.27 1.08
C LEU A 17 -4.48 -8.90 0.29
N THR A 18 -5.29 -8.00 0.85
CA THR A 18 -6.50 -7.54 0.16
C THR A 18 -6.19 -6.62 -1.02
N THR A 19 -5.10 -5.83 -0.99
CA THR A 19 -4.69 -5.02 -2.16
C THR A 19 -4.24 -5.92 -3.31
N LEU A 20 -3.48 -6.97 -3.02
CA LEU A 20 -3.05 -7.96 -4.01
C LEU A 20 -4.28 -8.61 -4.69
N LEU A 21 -5.29 -8.99 -3.91
CA LEU A 21 -6.53 -9.54 -4.43
C LEU A 21 -7.29 -8.53 -5.31
N THR A 22 -7.37 -7.25 -4.91
CA THR A 22 -8.02 -6.22 -5.74
C THR A 22 -7.28 -5.97 -7.05
N SER A 23 -5.94 -6.00 -7.06
CA SER A 23 -5.14 -5.85 -8.29
C SER A 23 -5.42 -6.96 -9.29
N VAL A 24 -5.55 -8.21 -8.82
CA VAL A 24 -5.95 -9.35 -9.67
C VAL A 24 -7.36 -9.16 -10.20
N LEU A 25 -8.32 -8.71 -9.39
CA LEU A 25 -9.69 -8.46 -9.83
C LEU A 25 -9.77 -7.35 -10.89
N VAL A 26 -8.97 -6.29 -10.76
CA VAL A 26 -8.86 -5.23 -11.79
C VAL A 26 -8.36 -5.83 -13.10
N MET A 27 -7.30 -6.64 -13.09
CA MET A 27 -6.78 -7.30 -14.29
C MET A 27 -7.78 -8.26 -14.92
N LEU A 28 -8.46 -9.10 -14.13
CA LEU A 28 -9.49 -10.00 -14.64
C LEU A 28 -10.68 -9.24 -15.24
N SER A 29 -11.08 -8.13 -14.62
CA SER A 29 -12.19 -7.33 -15.13
C SER A 29 -11.85 -6.69 -16.48
N LEU A 30 -10.65 -6.13 -16.63
CA LEU A 30 -10.21 -5.56 -17.90
C LEU A 30 -9.92 -6.61 -18.97
N GLY A 31 -9.39 -7.77 -18.58
CA GLY A 31 -9.06 -8.86 -19.52
C GLY A 31 -10.31 -9.55 -20.08
N SER A 32 -11.48 -9.30 -19.49
CA SER A 32 -12.76 -9.76 -20.01
C SER A 32 -13.35 -8.85 -21.09
N ALA A 33 -12.78 -7.67 -21.32
CA ALA A 33 -13.24 -6.74 -22.37
C ALA A 33 -12.73 -7.18 -23.76
N VAL A 34 -13.63 -7.22 -24.74
CA VAL A 34 -13.30 -7.59 -26.13
C VAL A 34 -12.63 -6.43 -26.87
N TYR A 35 -12.96 -5.20 -26.50
CA TYR A 35 -12.37 -3.98 -27.04
C TYR A 35 -11.57 -3.24 -25.97
N GLU A 36 -10.50 -2.56 -26.37
CA GLU A 36 -9.65 -1.80 -25.45
C GLU A 36 -9.63 -0.32 -25.86
N PRO A 37 -10.43 0.56 -25.21
CA PRO A 37 -10.38 1.99 -25.48
C PRO A 37 -9.05 2.59 -25.01
N PRO A 38 -8.63 3.72 -25.60
CA PRO A 38 -7.39 4.39 -25.23
C PRO A 38 -7.41 4.73 -23.73
N GLY A 39 -6.40 4.24 -23.00
CA GLY A 39 -6.25 4.43 -21.55
C GLY A 39 -6.39 3.14 -20.72
N THR A 40 -6.94 2.06 -21.26
CA THR A 40 -6.96 0.74 -20.58
C THR A 40 -5.56 0.22 -20.27
N THR A 41 -4.61 0.48 -21.17
CA THR A 41 -3.20 0.10 -21.01
C THR A 41 -2.58 0.73 -19.76
N PHE A 42 -2.93 1.97 -19.43
CA PHE A 42 -2.47 2.62 -18.19
C PHE A 42 -3.00 1.91 -16.95
N VAL A 43 -4.29 1.53 -16.95
CA VAL A 43 -4.90 0.80 -15.83
C VAL A 43 -4.26 -0.59 -15.68
N TRP A 44 -3.98 -1.26 -16.79
CA TRP A 44 -3.30 -2.55 -16.80
C TRP A 44 -1.88 -2.46 -16.22
N ILE A 45 -1.07 -1.50 -16.68
CA ILE A 45 0.29 -1.27 -16.18
C ILE A 45 0.25 -0.93 -14.69
N THR A 46 -0.68 -0.08 -14.26
CA THR A 46 -0.85 0.27 -12.85
C THR A 46 -1.13 -0.96 -11.99
N ALA A 47 -2.07 -1.81 -12.43
CA ALA A 47 -2.41 -3.04 -11.71
C ALA A 47 -1.25 -4.06 -11.68
N VAL A 48 -0.50 -4.19 -12.77
CA VAL A 48 0.70 -5.05 -12.81
C VAL A 48 1.78 -4.55 -11.87
N LEU A 49 2.09 -3.24 -11.90
CA LEU A 49 3.09 -2.65 -11.01
C LEU A 49 2.67 -2.80 -9.55
N ALA A 50 1.40 -2.52 -9.23
CA ALA A 50 0.83 -2.69 -7.89
C ALA A 50 0.95 -4.14 -7.40
N LEU A 51 0.66 -5.12 -8.27
CA LEU A 51 0.77 -6.55 -7.96
C LEU A 51 2.21 -6.95 -7.68
N ILE A 52 3.17 -6.46 -8.47
CA ILE A 52 4.61 -6.73 -8.27
C ILE A 52 5.06 -6.13 -6.94
N THR A 53 4.75 -4.87 -6.67
CA THR A 53 5.14 -4.21 -5.42
C THR A 53 4.52 -4.86 -4.20
N ASP A 54 3.22 -5.18 -4.25
CA ASP A 54 2.53 -5.84 -3.14
C ASP A 54 3.11 -7.24 -2.87
N CYS A 55 3.47 -7.98 -3.92
CA CYS A 55 4.12 -9.29 -3.79
C CYS A 55 5.50 -9.16 -3.12
N LEU A 56 6.31 -8.20 -3.56
CA LEU A 56 7.61 -7.93 -2.93
C LEU A 56 7.46 -7.50 -1.47
N SER A 57 6.48 -6.66 -1.16
CA SER A 57 6.20 -6.23 0.21
C SER A 57 5.72 -7.36 1.10
N VAL A 58 4.88 -8.27 0.60
CA VAL A 58 4.43 -9.47 1.32
C VAL A 58 5.60 -10.43 1.56
N LEU A 59 6.49 -10.61 0.57
CA LEU A 59 7.70 -11.43 0.74
C LEU A 59 8.65 -10.82 1.78
N ALA A 60 8.88 -9.50 1.73
CA ALA A 60 9.72 -8.80 2.69
C ALA A 60 9.18 -8.93 4.13
N LEU A 61 7.87 -8.75 4.31
CA LEU A 61 7.18 -8.97 5.58
C LEU A 61 7.29 -10.41 6.07
N GLY A 62 7.02 -11.38 5.18
CA GLY A 62 6.96 -12.79 5.52
C GLY A 62 8.31 -13.43 5.85
N PHE A 63 9.41 -12.89 5.31
CA PHE A 63 10.78 -13.27 5.66
C PHE A 63 11.41 -12.42 6.76
N GLU A 64 10.67 -11.44 7.30
CA GLU A 64 11.14 -10.51 8.34
C GLU A 64 12.45 -9.78 7.95
N THR A 65 12.67 -9.56 6.65
CA THR A 65 13.90 -8.93 6.15
C THR A 65 13.95 -7.41 6.38
N GLU A 66 12.85 -6.82 6.84
CA GLU A 66 12.70 -5.38 7.08
C GLU A 66 13.76 -4.83 8.04
N SER A 67 14.03 -5.56 9.13
CA SER A 67 15.00 -5.19 10.16
C SER A 67 16.46 -5.36 9.70
N ALA A 68 16.69 -6.23 8.72
CA ALA A 68 18.00 -6.42 8.10
C ALA A 68 18.27 -5.41 6.99
N LEU A 69 17.22 -4.98 6.27
CA LEU A 69 17.34 -4.09 5.10
C LEU A 69 17.35 -2.61 5.50
N PHE A 70 16.59 -2.22 6.54
CA PHE A 70 16.51 -0.85 7.03
C PHE A 70 17.10 -0.75 8.42
N ARG A 71 18.23 -0.03 8.55
CA ARG A 71 18.85 0.20 9.87
C ARG A 71 17.89 0.99 10.77
N PRO A 72 17.79 0.63 12.06
CA PRO A 72 16.93 1.33 13.03
C PRO A 72 17.27 2.82 13.17
N ASP A 73 18.53 3.21 12.97
CA ASP A 73 19.03 4.59 13.18
C ASP A 73 18.80 5.53 11.98
N SER A 74 18.16 5.05 10.91
CA SER A 74 17.92 5.85 9.71
C SER A 74 16.56 6.55 9.77
N MET A 75 16.51 7.82 9.34
CA MET A 75 15.24 8.58 9.21
C MET A 75 14.28 7.93 8.19
N ILE A 76 14.82 7.07 7.30
CA ILE A 76 14.07 6.34 6.27
C ILE A 76 13.79 4.94 6.82
N GLY A 77 12.69 4.81 7.55
CA GLY A 77 12.17 3.52 8.01
C GLY A 77 11.29 2.85 6.95
N TRP A 78 11.11 1.54 7.08
CA TRP A 78 10.15 0.75 6.30
C TRP A 78 8.74 1.39 6.22
N PRO A 79 8.17 1.95 7.32
CA PRO A 79 6.86 2.61 7.25
C PRO A 79 6.82 3.81 6.28
N LEU A 80 7.92 4.56 6.14
CA LEU A 80 7.97 5.71 5.24
C LEU A 80 8.00 5.26 3.77
N ILE A 81 8.75 4.22 3.46
CA ILE A 81 8.81 3.63 2.11
C ILE A 81 7.44 3.13 1.70
N GLU A 82 6.76 2.42 2.58
CA GLU A 82 5.41 1.93 2.29
C GLU A 82 4.38 3.04 2.16
N CYS A 83 4.54 4.13 2.91
CA CYS A 83 3.73 5.33 2.72
C CYS A 83 3.92 5.94 1.33
N VAL A 84 5.16 6.03 0.84
CA VAL A 84 5.48 6.60 -0.48
C VAL A 84 4.88 5.74 -1.60
N PHE A 85 5.11 4.43 -1.56
CA PHE A 85 4.53 3.51 -2.54
C PHE A 85 2.99 3.52 -2.51
N SER A 86 2.40 3.47 -1.31
CA SER A 86 0.94 3.52 -1.16
C SER A 86 0.36 4.83 -1.70
N SER A 87 1.04 5.97 -1.48
CA SER A 87 0.60 7.27 -2.02
C SER A 87 0.66 7.30 -3.55
N PHE A 88 1.75 6.77 -4.12
CA PHE A 88 1.92 6.67 -5.57
C PHE A 88 0.82 5.82 -6.21
N PHE A 89 0.53 4.64 -5.65
CA PHE A 89 -0.54 3.78 -6.16
C PHE A 89 -1.93 4.37 -5.94
N ALA A 90 -2.19 5.05 -4.82
CA ALA A 90 -3.46 5.76 -4.62
C ALA A 90 -3.72 6.77 -5.75
N ILE A 91 -2.71 7.56 -6.14
CA ILE A 91 -2.86 8.53 -7.23
C ILE A 91 -3.12 7.81 -8.56
N ASN A 92 -2.37 6.74 -8.86
CA ASN A 92 -2.56 6.01 -10.12
C ASN A 92 -3.94 5.33 -10.19
N TYR A 93 -4.43 4.76 -9.10
CA TYR A 93 -5.78 4.17 -9.05
C TYR A 93 -6.87 5.24 -9.13
N PHE A 94 -6.65 6.45 -8.61
CA PHE A 94 -7.57 7.57 -8.82
C PHE A 94 -7.69 7.94 -10.31
N ILE A 95 -6.54 8.01 -11.00
CA ILE A 95 -6.51 8.23 -12.47
C ILE A 95 -7.19 7.06 -13.20
N ALA A 96 -6.96 5.83 -12.76
CA ALA A 96 -7.59 4.64 -13.35
C ALA A 96 -9.12 4.65 -13.23
N ILE A 97 -9.67 5.09 -12.09
CA ILE A 97 -11.12 5.26 -11.93
C ILE A 97 -11.66 6.25 -12.96
N TRP A 98 -10.99 7.40 -13.12
CA TRP A 98 -11.37 8.40 -14.09
C TRP A 98 -11.36 7.84 -15.52
N LEU A 99 -10.30 7.12 -15.90
CA LEU A 99 -10.19 6.49 -17.21
C LEU A 99 -11.29 5.45 -17.43
N CYS A 100 -11.54 4.56 -16.47
CA CYS A 100 -12.59 3.54 -16.59
C CYS A 100 -14.00 4.14 -16.72
N ILE A 101 -14.29 5.25 -16.04
CA ILE A 101 -15.59 5.95 -16.18
C ILE A 101 -15.72 6.58 -17.57
N ASN A 102 -14.68 7.23 -18.07
CA ASN A 102 -14.70 7.84 -19.41
C ASN A 102 -14.74 6.78 -20.52
N SER A 103 -14.09 5.63 -20.32
CA SER A 103 -14.15 4.49 -21.25
C SER A 103 -15.56 3.95 -21.46
N LYS A 104 -16.47 4.08 -20.48
CA LYS A 104 -17.89 3.71 -20.64
C LYS A 104 -18.59 4.53 -21.72
N VAL A 105 -18.17 5.78 -21.92
CA VAL A 105 -18.75 6.67 -22.95
C VAL A 105 -18.35 6.19 -24.36
N PHE A 106 -17.21 5.52 -24.50
CA PHE A 106 -16.72 4.97 -25.77
C PHE A 106 -17.21 3.54 -26.05
N ALA A 107 -17.68 2.81 -25.04
CA ALA A 107 -18.26 1.47 -25.16
C ALA A 107 -19.70 1.49 -25.72
N VAL A 108 -19.97 2.34 -26.74
CA VAL A 108 -21.29 2.46 -27.38
C VAL A 108 -21.73 1.17 -28.08
N PHE A 109 -20.78 0.29 -28.43
CA PHE A 109 -21.01 -0.91 -29.23
C PHE A 109 -20.90 -2.23 -28.45
N ASP A 110 -20.54 -2.23 -27.16
CA ASP A 110 -20.34 -3.46 -26.38
C ASP A 110 -20.74 -3.28 -24.90
N SER A 111 -20.82 -4.38 -24.15
CA SER A 111 -21.21 -4.36 -22.74
C SER A 111 -20.26 -3.48 -21.91
N SER A 112 -20.78 -2.45 -21.25
CA SER A 112 -20.02 -1.53 -20.38
C SER A 112 -19.63 -2.14 -19.02
N MET A 113 -19.98 -3.41 -18.81
CA MET A 113 -19.81 -4.15 -17.55
C MET A 113 -18.33 -4.32 -17.14
N PRO A 114 -17.38 -4.67 -18.04
CA PRO A 114 -15.97 -4.85 -17.69
C PRO A 114 -15.34 -3.57 -17.12
N TYR A 115 -15.57 -2.42 -17.75
CA TYR A 115 -15.06 -1.14 -17.26
C TYR A 115 -15.74 -0.66 -15.99
N SER A 116 -17.02 -1.00 -15.80
CA SER A 116 -17.71 -0.71 -14.54
C SER A 116 -17.10 -1.50 -13.39
N LEU A 117 -16.85 -2.79 -13.58
CA LEU A 117 -16.20 -3.64 -12.59
C LEU A 117 -14.77 -3.16 -12.31
N ALA A 118 -14.00 -2.85 -13.37
CA ALA A 118 -12.65 -2.29 -13.24
C ALA A 118 -12.63 -0.99 -12.46
N ALA A 119 -13.59 -0.07 -12.69
CA ALA A 119 -13.74 1.16 -11.92
C ALA A 119 -14.04 0.86 -10.44
N THR A 120 -14.95 -0.08 -10.16
CA THR A 120 -15.30 -0.43 -8.76
C THR A 120 -14.14 -1.08 -8.01
N PHE A 121 -13.37 -1.96 -8.65
CA PHE A 121 -12.21 -2.56 -8.01
C PHE A 121 -11.05 -1.57 -7.87
N SER A 122 -10.88 -0.67 -8.84
CA SER A 122 -9.92 0.43 -8.74
C SER A 122 -10.26 1.40 -7.61
N LEU A 123 -11.56 1.63 -7.36
CA LEU A 123 -12.03 2.40 -6.19
C LEU A 123 -11.71 1.68 -4.88
N ALA A 124 -11.94 0.37 -4.81
CA ALA A 124 -11.57 -0.42 -3.63
C ALA A 124 -10.06 -0.36 -3.37
N ALA A 125 -9.25 -0.54 -4.42
CA ALA A 125 -7.78 -0.43 -4.34
C ALA A 125 -7.35 0.98 -3.88
N PHE A 126 -7.95 2.04 -4.44
CA PHE A 126 -7.69 3.41 -4.02
C PHE A 126 -7.93 3.61 -2.52
N VAL A 127 -9.09 3.18 -2.02
CA VAL A 127 -9.43 3.30 -0.59
C VAL A 127 -8.44 2.50 0.27
N GLN A 128 -8.07 1.30 -0.15
CA GLN A 128 -7.08 0.48 0.55
C GLN A 128 -5.70 1.16 0.61
N TYR A 129 -5.21 1.72 -0.49
CA TYR A 129 -3.94 2.44 -0.51
C TYR A 129 -3.98 3.71 0.36
N VAL A 130 -5.09 4.44 0.38
CA VAL A 130 -5.29 5.59 1.30
C VAL A 130 -5.26 5.13 2.75
N LEU A 131 -5.92 4.01 3.09
CA LEU A 131 -5.86 3.43 4.43
C LEU A 131 -4.44 3.01 4.80
N ASN A 132 -3.69 2.38 3.88
CA ASN A 132 -2.28 2.08 4.09
C ASN A 132 -1.47 3.34 4.42
N VAL A 133 -1.62 4.42 3.64
CA VAL A 133 -0.95 5.70 3.92
C VAL A 133 -1.27 6.18 5.34
N LEU A 134 -2.54 6.22 5.73
CA LEU A 134 -2.93 6.70 7.06
C LEU A 134 -2.32 5.87 8.19
N VAL A 135 -2.25 4.54 8.02
CA VAL A 135 -1.70 3.64 9.04
C VAL A 135 -0.18 3.75 9.11
N TYR A 136 0.51 3.69 7.98
CA TYR A 136 1.97 3.76 7.96
C TYR A 136 2.50 5.15 8.37
N VAL A 137 1.79 6.24 8.06
CA VAL A 137 2.11 7.57 8.60
C VAL A 137 2.00 7.59 10.13
N ARG A 138 0.97 6.96 10.69
CA ARG A 138 0.83 6.87 12.16
C ARG A 138 1.96 6.07 12.78
N ILE A 139 2.30 4.92 12.21
CA ILE A 139 3.41 4.07 12.67
C ILE A 139 4.72 4.86 12.62
N TRP A 140 5.00 5.51 11.48
CA TRP A 140 6.19 6.35 11.34
C TRP A 140 6.23 7.47 12.36
N ALA A 141 5.13 8.19 12.58
CA ALA A 141 5.07 9.26 13.58
C ALA A 141 5.29 8.76 15.01
N THR A 142 4.82 7.55 15.35
CA THR A 142 5.10 6.93 16.65
C THR A 142 6.55 6.51 16.80
N ASP A 143 7.18 6.01 15.74
CA ASP A 143 8.59 5.60 15.76
C ASP A 143 9.51 6.82 15.90
N GLN A 144 9.23 7.92 15.19
CA GLN A 144 9.97 9.18 15.32
C GLN A 144 9.89 9.76 16.74
N ARG A 145 8.72 9.64 17.40
CA ARG A 145 8.55 10.06 18.80
C ARG A 145 9.37 9.22 19.76
N ARG A 146 9.42 7.89 19.56
CA ARG A 146 10.23 6.98 20.38
C ARG A 146 11.72 7.29 20.26
N GLN A 147 12.22 7.43 19.03
CA GLN A 147 13.62 7.79 18.78
C GLN A 147 13.97 9.15 19.42
N SER A 148 13.07 10.14 19.34
CA SER A 148 13.26 11.44 19.98
C SER A 148 13.30 11.38 21.51
N GLN A 149 12.61 10.41 22.13
CA GLN A 149 12.63 10.19 23.58
C GLN A 149 13.90 9.46 24.03
N GLU A 150 14.41 8.51 23.25
CA GLU A 150 15.66 7.79 23.52
C GLU A 150 16.91 8.68 23.42
N ILE A 151 16.89 9.69 22.55
CA ILE A 151 17.97 10.69 22.41
C ILE A 151 18.00 11.69 23.60
N ASN A 152 16.97 11.72 24.44
CA ASN A 152 16.85 12.63 25.58
C ASN A 152 16.69 11.89 26.94
N PRO A 153 17.62 10.99 27.32
CA PRO A 153 17.56 10.28 28.61
C PRO A 153 17.73 11.24 29.80
N SER A 154 18.25 12.45 29.58
CA SER A 154 18.49 13.49 30.60
C SER A 154 17.22 14.23 31.06
N ARG A 155 16.05 13.99 30.46
CA ARG A 155 14.77 14.57 30.91
C ARG A 155 13.91 13.65 31.78
N HIS A 156 14.26 12.36 31.90
CA HIS A 156 13.67 11.49 32.92
C HIS A 156 14.57 11.55 34.14
N GLY A 157 14.17 12.42 35.07
CA GLY A 157 14.98 12.87 36.20
C GLY A 157 15.70 11.73 36.91
N TYR A 158 17.01 11.89 36.99
CA TYR A 158 17.71 11.60 38.24
C TYR A 158 17.01 12.41 39.34
N THR A 159 16.02 11.81 40.00
CA THR A 159 15.69 12.19 41.37
C THR A 159 16.93 11.84 42.19
N ASN A 160 17.82 12.82 42.29
CA ASN A 160 18.92 12.83 43.25
C ASN A 160 18.25 12.96 44.64
N TYR A 161 17.69 11.86 45.15
CA TYR A 161 17.42 11.73 46.57
C TYR A 161 18.79 11.66 47.23
N GLY A 162 19.13 12.75 47.90
CA GLY A 162 20.47 13.01 48.41
C GLY A 162 21.09 11.84 49.14
N ALA A 163 22.38 11.67 48.89
CA ALA A 163 23.31 10.98 49.77
C ALA A 163 24.70 11.62 49.55
N PRO A 164 25.54 11.77 50.59
CA PRO A 164 25.31 11.87 52.03
C PRO A 164 25.21 13.32 52.54
#